data_AF-A0AAX3PA06-F1
#
_entry.id   AF-A0AAX3PA06-F1
#
_cell.length_a   1.000
_cell.length_b   1.000
_cell.length_c   1.000
_cell.angle_alpha   90.00
_cell.angle_beta   90.00
_cell.angle_gamma   90.00
#
_symmetry.space_group_name_H-M   'P 1'
#
loop_
_entity.id
_entity.type
_entity.pdbx_description
1 polymer ?
#
loop_
_entity_poly.entity_id
_entity_poly.type
_entity_poly.pdbx_seq_one_letter_code
_entity_poly.pdbx_strand_id
1 'polypeptide(L)'
;MINFTQPILQPLDSVNWVLYEAYRIETPKLTFTIPKGFKTDLASVPRCIWNIYPPFGLYTGAAVAHDYIYRTPQIRITREEADLVFLELMQQAQCNNSEAKLMYSAVRAFGHGSFKQRRE
;
A
#
# COMPACT_ATOMS: atom_id res chain seq x y z
N MET A 1 4.46 11.47 -18.03
CA MET A 1 3.75 10.21 -17.75
C MET A 1 4.37 9.63 -16.50
N ILE A 2 3.61 9.47 -15.42
CA ILE A 2 4.10 8.80 -14.21
C ILE A 2 4.04 7.31 -14.49
N ASN A 3 5.18 6.63 -14.55
CA ASN A 3 5.27 5.19 -14.77
C ASN A 3 5.01 4.48 -13.44
N PHE A 4 3.75 4.23 -13.10
CA PHE A 4 3.43 3.33 -12.01
C PHE A 4 3.56 1.89 -12.50
N THR A 5 4.51 1.16 -11.93
CA THR A 5 4.81 -0.24 -12.28
C THR A 5 4.44 -1.14 -11.12
N GLN A 6 4.07 -2.39 -11.38
CA GLN A 6 3.80 -3.33 -10.27
C GLN A 6 5.13 -3.84 -9.70
N PRO A 7 5.25 -3.98 -8.37
CA PRO A 7 6.45 -4.52 -7.75
C PRO A 7 6.61 -6.01 -8.05
N ILE A 8 7.87 -6.45 -8.17
CA ILE A 8 8.20 -7.89 -8.19
C ILE A 8 8.29 -8.39 -6.75
N LEU A 9 7.39 -9.30 -6.39
CA LEU A 9 7.35 -9.94 -5.08
C LEU A 9 7.79 -11.40 -5.17
N GLN A 10 8.55 -11.85 -4.18
CA GLN A 10 8.86 -13.25 -3.96
C GLN A 10 8.14 -13.74 -2.70
N PRO A 11 7.56 -14.96 -2.72
CA PRO A 11 6.98 -15.54 -1.52
C PRO A 11 8.10 -15.82 -0.50
N LEU A 12 7.93 -15.35 0.73
CA LEU A 12 8.83 -15.65 1.85
C LEU A 12 8.31 -16.85 2.66
N ASP A 13 6.99 -16.89 2.90
CA ASP A 13 6.29 -18.00 3.55
C ASP A 13 4.83 -18.06 3.05
N SER A 14 3.95 -18.78 3.75
CA SER A 14 2.54 -18.94 3.35
C SER A 14 1.70 -17.66 3.40
N VAL A 15 2.22 -16.57 4.00
CA VAL A 15 1.48 -15.32 4.22
C VAL A 15 2.30 -14.10 3.81
N ASN A 16 3.61 -14.13 3.96
CA ASN A 16 4.51 -13.00 3.76
C ASN A 16 5.21 -13.02 2.40
N TRP A 17 5.44 -11.82 1.90
CA TRP A 17 6.13 -11.55 0.64
C TRP A 17 7.33 -10.65 0.88
N VAL A 18 8.32 -10.74 0.00
CA VAL A 18 9.49 -9.88 0.00
C VAL A 18 9.65 -9.19 -1.35
N LEU A 19 9.93 -7.89 -1.32
CA LEU A 19 10.28 -7.13 -2.51
C LEU A 19 11.60 -7.64 -3.10
N TYR A 20 11.55 -8.13 -4.33
CA TYR A 20 12.71 -8.67 -5.04
C TYR A 20 13.70 -7.59 -5.48
N GLU A 21 13.17 -6.40 -5.79
CA GLU A 21 13.92 -5.23 -6.20
C GLU A 21 13.43 -3.98 -5.47
N ALA A 22 14.22 -2.90 -5.54
CA ALA A 22 13.80 -1.64 -4.97
C ALA A 22 12.59 -1.10 -5.76
N TYR A 23 11.56 -0.67 -5.04
CA TYR A 23 10.32 -0.23 -5.65
C TYR A 23 10.12 1.26 -5.41
N ARG A 24 10.11 2.04 -6.50
CA ARG A 24 10.05 3.50 -6.45
C ARG A 24 8.62 3.96 -6.63
N ILE A 25 8.17 4.79 -5.69
CA ILE A 25 6.84 5.39 -5.68
C ILE A 25 6.99 6.90 -5.92
N GLU A 26 6.23 7.40 -6.89
CA GLU A 26 6.12 8.82 -7.20
C GLU A 26 4.65 9.23 -7.21
N THR A 27 4.24 9.97 -6.18
CA THR A 27 2.98 10.72 -6.20
C THR A 27 3.26 12.21 -6.21
N PRO A 28 2.30 13.05 -6.62
CA PRO A 28 2.45 14.50 -6.53
C PRO A 28 2.78 15.01 -5.12
N LYS A 29 2.39 14.25 -4.08
CA LYS A 29 2.60 14.60 -2.67
C LYS A 29 3.84 13.97 -2.05
N LEU A 30 4.21 12.76 -2.48
CA LEU A 30 5.25 11.99 -1.81
C LEU A 30 6.04 11.16 -2.83
N THR A 31 7.36 11.28 -2.78
CA THR A 31 8.27 10.41 -3.53
C THR A 31 9.16 9.66 -2.55
N PHE A 32 9.17 8.35 -2.65
CA PHE A 32 9.99 7.49 -1.81
C PHE A 32 10.38 6.20 -2.54
N THR A 33 11.44 5.57 -2.06
CA THR A 33 11.90 4.28 -2.57
C THR A 33 11.82 3.26 -1.46
N ILE A 34 11.15 2.16 -1.74
CA ILE A 34 11.05 1.01 -0.85
C ILE A 34 12.25 0.11 -1.16
N PRO A 35 13.11 -0.19 -0.18
CA PRO A 35 14.32 -0.96 -0.43
C PRO A 35 13.98 -2.41 -0.80
N LYS A 36 14.84 -2.99 -1.65
CA LYS A 36 14.86 -4.45 -1.88
C LYS A 36 14.95 -5.18 -0.53
N GLY A 37 14.20 -6.27 -0.39
CA GLY A 37 14.16 -7.03 0.85
C GLY A 37 13.10 -6.56 1.85
N PHE A 38 12.33 -5.51 1.53
CA PHE A 38 11.19 -5.12 2.35
C PHE A 38 10.14 -6.23 2.39
N LYS A 39 9.75 -6.60 3.62
CA LYS A 39 8.73 -7.62 3.87
C LYS A 39 7.36 -6.96 3.96
N THR A 40 6.41 -7.49 3.21
CA THR A 40 5.01 -7.04 3.15
C THR A 40 4.12 -8.27 3.33
N ASP A 41 3.07 -8.13 4.13
CA ASP A 41 2.04 -9.17 4.30
C ASP A 41 0.81 -8.87 3.44
N LEU A 42 0.80 -7.71 2.75
CA LEU A 42 -0.34 -7.16 2.02
C LEU A 42 -1.60 -7.05 2.91
N ALA A 43 -1.45 -7.16 4.23
CA ALA A 43 -2.51 -7.38 5.19
C ALA A 43 -2.97 -6.08 5.87
N SER A 44 -2.28 -4.95 5.64
CA SER A 44 -2.79 -3.63 6.04
C SER A 44 -4.08 -3.27 5.27
N VAL A 45 -4.31 -3.91 4.12
CA VAL A 45 -5.61 -3.93 3.47
C VAL A 45 -6.52 -4.93 4.20
N PRO A 46 -7.69 -4.52 4.72
CA PRO A 46 -8.57 -5.39 5.49
C PRO A 46 -8.88 -6.70 4.76
N ARG A 47 -8.69 -7.84 5.44
CA ARG A 47 -8.95 -9.19 4.86
C ARG A 47 -10.37 -9.37 4.32
N CYS A 48 -11.35 -8.60 4.78
CA CYS A 48 -12.70 -8.61 4.21
C CYS A 48 -12.73 -8.17 2.73
N ILE A 49 -11.76 -7.38 2.29
CA ILE A 49 -11.60 -6.97 0.89
C ILE A 49 -11.09 -8.13 0.04
N TRP A 50 -10.31 -9.05 0.60
CA TRP A 50 -9.81 -10.23 -0.13
C TRP A 50 -10.91 -11.23 -0.50
N ASN A 51 -12.09 -11.11 0.12
CA ASN A 51 -13.27 -11.89 -0.29
C ASN A 51 -13.94 -11.32 -1.55
N ILE A 52 -13.66 -10.06 -1.90
CA ILE A 52 -14.28 -9.34 -3.03
C ILE A 52 -13.26 -9.15 -4.16
N TYR A 53 -12.00 -8.92 -3.80
CA TYR A 53 -10.88 -8.75 -4.71
C TYR A 53 -9.84 -9.83 -4.42
N PRO A 54 -9.07 -10.29 -5.42
CA PRO A 54 -7.96 -11.20 -5.18
C PRO A 54 -6.95 -10.63 -4.14
N PRO A 55 -5.99 -11.41 -3.65
CA PRO A 55 -4.89 -10.87 -2.84
C PRO A 55 -3.88 -10.06 -3.68
N PHE A 56 -3.85 -10.28 -5.01
CA PHE A 56 -2.91 -9.65 -5.94
C PHE A 56 -3.64 -9.07 -7.14
N GLY A 57 -3.15 -7.94 -7.66
CA GLY A 57 -3.73 -7.27 -8.83
C GLY A 57 -3.11 -5.90 -9.06
N LEU A 58 -3.84 -5.02 -9.74
CA LEU A 58 -3.37 -3.66 -10.04
C LEU A 58 -3.07 -2.84 -8.77
N TYR A 59 -3.72 -3.11 -7.65
CA TYR A 59 -3.46 -2.42 -6.37
C TYR A 59 -2.30 -3.00 -5.56
N THR A 60 -1.63 -4.07 -6.02
CA THR A 60 -0.53 -4.68 -5.25
C THR A 60 0.58 -3.66 -4.97
N GLY A 61 0.99 -2.88 -5.97
CA GLY A 61 1.95 -1.80 -5.75
C GLY A 61 1.50 -0.75 -4.73
N ALA A 62 0.21 -0.41 -4.71
CA ALA A 62 -0.36 0.52 -3.74
C ALA A 62 -0.34 -0.08 -2.32
N ALA A 63 -0.66 -1.36 -2.18
CA ALA A 63 -0.65 -2.06 -0.89
C ALA A 63 0.75 -2.13 -0.29
N VAL A 64 1.77 -2.44 -1.10
CA VAL A 64 3.18 -2.46 -0.66
C VAL A 64 3.65 -1.08 -0.21
N ALA A 65 3.27 -0.04 -0.95
CA ALA A 65 3.56 1.35 -0.60
C ALA A 65 2.91 1.76 0.73
N HIS A 66 1.65 1.38 0.94
CA HIS A 66 0.91 1.64 2.17
C HIS A 66 1.54 0.94 3.37
N ASP A 67 1.87 -0.35 3.25
CA ASP A 67 2.61 -1.12 4.26
C ASP A 67 3.93 -0.45 4.65
N TYR A 68 4.69 0.02 3.66
CA TYR A 68 5.97 0.67 3.90
C TYR A 68 5.81 1.99 4.65
N ILE A 69 4.84 2.82 4.24
CA ILE A 69 4.51 4.08 4.93
C ILE A 69 4.12 3.83 6.38
N TYR A 70 3.27 2.82 6.62
CA TYR A 70 2.84 2.44 7.97
C TYR A 70 4.01 1.96 8.83
N ARG A 71 4.96 1.21 8.26
CA ARG A 71 6.12 0.66 8.96
C ARG A 71 7.31 1.62 9.09
N THR A 72 7.32 2.74 8.37
CA THR A 72 8.46 3.67 8.32
C THR A 72 8.18 4.95 9.13
N PRO A 73 8.62 5.03 10.40
CA PRO A 73 8.40 6.20 11.27
C PRO A 73 9.05 7.50 10.74
N GLN A 74 10.03 7.40 9.86
CA GLN A 74 10.70 8.55 9.26
C GLN A 74 9.81 9.29 8.24
N ILE A 75 8.82 8.61 7.65
CA ILE A 75 7.82 9.25 6.79
C ILE A 75 6.83 9.97 7.72
N ARG A 76 6.96 11.30 7.80
CA ARG A 76 6.13 12.16 8.66
C ARG A 76 4.84 12.54 7.95
N ILE A 77 3.96 11.56 7.75
CA ILE A 77 2.62 11.79 7.23
C ILE A 77 1.58 11.23 8.19
N THR A 78 0.42 11.88 8.21
CA THR A 78 -0.75 11.42 8.94
C THR A 78 -1.32 10.16 8.30
N ARG A 79 -2.14 9.44 9.08
CA ARG A 79 -2.89 8.28 8.56
C ARG A 79 -3.75 8.66 7.35
N GLU A 80 -4.39 9.82 7.41
CA GLU A 80 -5.22 10.35 6.32
C GLU A 80 -4.43 10.55 5.04
N GLU A 81 -3.23 11.12 5.16
CA GLU A 81 -2.33 11.29 4.02
C GLU A 81 -1.84 9.94 3.47
N ALA A 82 -1.53 8.98 4.34
CA ALA A 82 -1.16 7.62 3.91
C ALA A 82 -2.29 6.94 3.13
N ASP A 83 -3.53 7.04 3.62
CA ASP A 83 -4.70 6.45 2.98
C ASP A 83 -5.03 7.19 1.66
N LEU A 84 -4.82 8.50 1.57
CA LEU A 84 -4.94 9.27 0.33
C LEU A 84 -3.87 8.90 -0.70
N VAL A 85 -2.61 8.73 -0.28
CA VAL A 85 -1.54 8.23 -1.16
C VAL A 85 -1.91 6.85 -1.70
N PHE A 86 -2.47 5.96 -0.87
CA PHE A 86 -2.95 4.66 -1.33
C PHE A 86 -4.02 4.79 -2.43
N LEU A 87 -5.00 5.68 -2.25
CA LEU A 87 -6.01 5.96 -3.28
C LEU A 87 -5.39 6.49 -4.59
N GLU A 88 -4.46 7.44 -4.49
CA GLU A 88 -3.74 8.01 -5.65
C GLU A 88 -2.96 6.92 -6.41
N LEU A 89 -2.26 6.04 -5.70
CA LEU A 89 -1.51 4.94 -6.31
C LEU A 89 -2.43 3.92 -6.99
N MET A 90 -3.59 3.62 -6.41
CA MET A 90 -4.59 2.77 -7.06
C MET A 90 -5.09 3.38 -8.38
N GLN A 91 -5.29 4.69 -8.42
CA GLN A 91 -5.69 5.39 -9.65
C GLN A 91 -4.57 5.38 -10.70
N GLN A 92 -3.32 5.58 -10.28
CA GLN A 92 -2.16 5.47 -11.17
C GLN A 92 -1.99 4.03 -11.70
N ALA A 93 -2.35 3.03 -10.90
CA ALA A 93 -2.37 1.63 -11.29
C ALA A 93 -3.51 1.25 -12.25
N GLN A 94 -4.33 2.21 -12.68
CA GLN A 94 -5.50 2.00 -13.51
C GLN A 94 -6.59 1.10 -12.87
N CYS A 95 -6.63 1.02 -11.54
CA CYS A 95 -7.80 0.46 -10.86
C CYS A 95 -9.03 1.32 -11.16
N ASN A 96 -10.21 0.71 -11.28
CA ASN A 96 -11.43 1.47 -11.50
C ASN A 96 -11.71 2.35 -10.27
N ASN A 97 -12.26 3.54 -10.51
CA ASN A 97 -12.53 4.51 -9.43
C ASN A 97 -13.41 3.94 -8.30
N SER A 98 -14.34 3.05 -8.62
CA SER A 98 -15.18 2.37 -7.63
C SER A 98 -14.37 1.44 -6.72
N GLU A 99 -13.46 0.67 -7.31
CA GLU A 99 -12.58 -0.25 -6.58
C GLU A 99 -11.64 0.53 -5.66
N ALA A 100 -11.03 1.60 -6.19
CA ALA A 100 -10.13 2.49 -5.45
C ALA A 100 -10.83 3.14 -4.26
N LYS A 101 -12.05 3.67 -4.45
CA LYS A 101 -12.85 4.27 -3.37
C LYS A 101 -13.31 3.25 -2.32
N LEU A 102 -13.66 2.04 -2.75
CA LEU A 102 -14.07 0.98 -1.83
C LEU A 102 -12.91 0.55 -0.94
N MET A 103 -11.73 0.31 -1.52
CA MET A 103 -10.53 -0.05 -0.75
C MET A 103 -10.07 1.09 0.16
N TYR A 104 -10.09 2.33 -0.34
CA TYR A 104 -9.83 3.52 0.48
C TYR A 104 -10.78 3.59 1.70
N SER A 105 -12.08 3.42 1.49
CA SER A 105 -13.07 3.48 2.56
C SER A 105 -12.84 2.40 3.61
N ALA A 106 -12.42 1.21 3.18
CA ALA A 106 -12.13 0.10 4.08
C ALA A 106 -10.84 0.34 4.89
N VAL A 107 -9.75 0.82 4.30
CA VAL A 107 -8.54 1.18 5.09
C VAL A 107 -8.82 2.35 6.05
N ARG A 108 -9.69 3.30 5.66
CA ARG A 108 -10.12 4.39 6.54
C ARG A 108 -10.88 3.88 7.77
N ALA A 109 -11.80 2.94 7.58
CA ALA A 109 -12.65 2.40 8.64
C ALA A 109 -11.90 1.41 9.56
N PHE A 110 -11.03 0.56 9.01
CA PHE A 110 -10.41 -0.55 9.75
C PHE A 110 -8.92 -0.36 10.07
N GLY A 111 -8.25 0.65 9.49
CA GLY A 111 -6.81 0.91 9.71
C GLY A 111 -6.43 1.46 11.09
N HIS A 112 -7.41 1.74 11.95
CA HIS A 112 -7.20 2.31 13.30
C HIS A 112 -6.30 1.45 14.21
N GLY A 113 -6.31 0.13 14.05
CA GLY A 113 -5.50 -0.79 14.88
C GLY A 113 -4.06 -1.01 14.38
N SER A 114 -3.82 -0.85 13.08
CA SER A 114 -2.54 -1.17 12.43
C SER A 114 -1.60 0.05 12.33
N PHE A 115 -2.14 1.26 12.30
CA PHE A 115 -1.32 2.47 12.39
C PHE A 115 -0.83 2.61 13.82
N LYS A 116 0.43 2.26 14.08
CA LYS A 116 1.06 2.45 15.39
C LYS A 116 0.89 3.91 15.78
N GLN A 117 -0.01 4.17 16.73
CA GLN A 117 -0.44 5.51 17.10
C GLN A 117 0.80 6.31 17.51
N ARG A 118 1.24 7.20 16.62
CA ARG A 118 2.33 8.13 16.90
C ARG A 118 1.74 9.17 17.84
N ARG A 119 1.84 8.92 19.14
CA ARG A 119 1.64 9.96 20.15
C ARG A 119 2.69 11.02 19.88
N GLU A 120 2.21 12.23 19.57
CA GLU A 120 3.02 13.46 19.62
C GLU A 120 3.67 13.61 21.00
#